data_AF-A0A0C2XHM9-F1
#
_entry.id   AF-A0A0C2XHM9-F1
#
_cell.length_a   1.000
_cell.length_b   1.000
_cell.length_c   1.000
_cell.angle_alpha   90.00
_cell.angle_beta   90.00
_cell.angle_gamma   90.00
#
_symmetry.space_group_name_H-M   'P 1'
#
loop_
_entity.id
_entity.type
_entity.pdbx_description
1 polymer ?
#
loop_
_entity_poly.entity_id
_entity_poly.type
_entity_poly.pdbx_seq_one_letter_code
_entity_poly.pdbx_strand_id
1 'polypeptide(L)'
;MASSVRVGDHESNIIDVAGPEAYLEDSDKRILHEFTTDLYGTANLISTPKALHQIACAEISLIASDVYQLREEPEYLCAVIETSIFHRPELVHDASGKAPDVSELLANAQCIAQELRYTIHNTLLELGQWVLISQYLKDVCELEEKLGYGESLGEKKRLMNAAKNLTEQAMEIAATRTARAVRRHPNFEGYIVRNYDHVPKWTGSELELVSGPEASGLLESRNLHGALFRLCCIRNMEAVEGYSCTEDLIKEFSKATPAQHEELGDHLVDSISRVKAFWDFYQVLGFRDKTEPHSDRRLVQFRDNSVNAQKLLDAAPIERYIKGIASLGQENAVRKIWLEIDKLTEKRVSCTIEKLIGYQKPTPRWYIAPRQTPMRPTTPTDTNIVPARAPRPPKASSAPSSASEPVQEPEPANIKPYSYLSGIQPEAESVESETTTRVGPKVKRTGVAEERPLLGHQPIEAPPPEGSDAPALRIPYPVRKWDYEVFEKIFDLSVKGTVKQLDFIQAMGRIGFSLQQAAGSRFTMEPPQGYQPFKGHLLHNGDFEMNVARRRSCAKRLTEDYGLTLASFRTSPS
;
A
#
# COMPACT_ATOMS: atom_id res chain seq x y z
N MET A 1 -30.07 -23.95 22.84
CA MET A 1 -30.91 -22.90 22.20
C MET A 1 -29.97 -21.94 21.51
N ALA A 2 -29.96 -21.90 20.17
CA ALA A 2 -29.11 -20.97 19.45
C ALA A 2 -29.66 -19.55 19.66
N SER A 3 -28.91 -18.72 20.37
CA SER A 3 -29.22 -17.30 20.57
C SER A 3 -29.17 -16.60 19.22
N SER A 4 -30.30 -16.10 18.73
CA SER A 4 -30.34 -15.28 17.53
C SER A 4 -29.71 -13.92 17.79
N VAL A 5 -29.01 -13.37 16.78
CA VAL A 5 -28.37 -12.06 16.85
C VAL A 5 -29.31 -11.04 16.21
N ARG A 6 -29.59 -9.95 16.94
CA ARG A 6 -30.39 -8.83 16.44
C ARG A 6 -29.50 -7.91 15.61
N VAL A 7 -29.81 -7.74 14.34
CA VAL A 7 -29.10 -6.86 13.42
C VAL A 7 -29.70 -5.46 13.54
N GLY A 8 -28.88 -4.48 13.89
CA GLY A 8 -29.26 -3.07 13.98
C GLY A 8 -28.86 -2.27 12.74
N ASP A 9 -29.65 -1.26 12.36
CA ASP A 9 -29.19 -0.22 11.41
C ASP A 9 -28.22 0.78 12.09
N HIS A 10 -27.79 1.79 11.34
CA HIS A 10 -26.90 2.85 11.85
C HIS A 10 -27.50 3.67 13.00
N GLU A 11 -28.82 3.63 13.19
CA GLU A 11 -29.58 4.28 14.26
C GLU A 11 -29.89 3.31 15.41
N SER A 12 -29.31 2.11 15.39
CA SER A 12 -29.56 1.03 16.36
C SER A 12 -30.99 0.47 16.36
N ASN A 13 -31.78 0.69 15.31
CA ASN A 13 -33.08 0.04 15.13
C ASN A 13 -32.86 -1.41 14.69
N ILE A 14 -33.54 -2.36 15.33
CA ILE A 14 -33.45 -3.78 14.96
C ILE A 14 -34.17 -4.00 13.63
N ILE A 15 -33.40 -4.28 12.58
CA ILE A 15 -33.89 -4.48 11.21
C ILE A 15 -34.01 -5.96 10.83
N ASP A 16 -33.27 -6.86 11.49
CA ASP A 16 -33.31 -8.29 11.18
C ASP A 16 -32.88 -9.18 12.37
N VAL A 17 -33.17 -10.48 12.26
CA VAL A 17 -32.77 -11.54 13.20
C VAL A 17 -32.08 -12.64 12.40
N ALA A 18 -30.76 -12.55 12.29
CA ALA A 18 -29.95 -13.54 11.59
C ALA A 18 -29.45 -14.63 12.55
N GLY A 19 -29.19 -15.82 11.98
CA GLY A 19 -28.39 -16.83 12.66
C GLY A 19 -26.98 -16.29 12.94
N PRO A 20 -26.33 -16.64 14.06
CA PRO A 20 -25.02 -16.10 14.44
C PRO A 20 -23.95 -16.24 13.35
N GLU A 21 -23.95 -17.36 12.62
CA GLU A 21 -22.97 -17.65 11.56
C GLU A 21 -23.17 -16.75 10.32
N ALA A 22 -24.41 -16.57 9.87
CA ALA A 22 -24.72 -15.72 8.73
C ALA A 22 -24.41 -14.24 9.02
N TYR A 23 -24.72 -13.79 10.25
CA TYR A 23 -24.36 -12.43 10.69
C TYR A 23 -22.85 -12.21 10.69
N LEU A 24 -22.07 -13.17 11.21
CA LEU A 24 -20.60 -13.07 11.22
C LEU A 24 -20.03 -13.09 9.81
N GLU A 25 -20.56 -13.92 8.90
CA GLU A 25 -20.10 -13.95 7.50
C GLU A 25 -20.36 -12.62 6.78
N ASP A 26 -21.55 -12.03 6.97
CA ASP A 26 -21.88 -10.74 6.37
C ASP A 26 -21.11 -9.58 7.00
N SER A 27 -20.91 -9.62 8.33
CA SER A 27 -20.03 -8.68 9.04
C SER A 27 -18.60 -8.78 8.53
N ASP A 28 -18.05 -9.98 8.38
CA ASP A 28 -16.72 -10.21 7.83
C ASP A 28 -16.59 -9.71 6.40
N LYS A 29 -17.56 -9.99 5.53
CA LYS A 29 -17.58 -9.46 4.15
C LYS A 29 -17.58 -7.94 4.15
N ARG A 30 -18.37 -7.32 5.03
CA ARG A 30 -18.46 -5.87 5.15
C ARG A 30 -17.14 -5.28 5.65
N ILE A 31 -16.53 -5.87 6.68
CA ILE A 31 -15.25 -5.43 7.22
C ILE A 31 -14.16 -5.56 6.16
N LEU A 32 -14.07 -6.71 5.47
CA LEU A 32 -13.13 -6.90 4.37
C LEU A 32 -13.31 -5.84 3.29
N HIS A 33 -14.56 -5.56 2.91
CA HIS A 33 -14.88 -4.53 1.93
C HIS A 33 -14.53 -3.11 2.43
N GLU A 34 -14.81 -2.77 3.69
CA GLU A 34 -14.46 -1.46 4.27
C GLU A 34 -12.94 -1.28 4.36
N PHE A 35 -12.18 -2.32 4.71
CA PHE A 35 -10.70 -2.30 4.74
C PHE A 35 -10.03 -2.15 3.38
N THR A 36 -10.76 -2.39 2.31
CA THR A 36 -10.21 -2.41 0.95
C THR A 36 -10.67 -1.22 0.14
N THR A 37 -11.83 -0.69 0.48
CA THR A 37 -12.36 0.56 -0.05
C THR A 37 -11.88 1.78 0.72
N ASP A 38 -11.21 1.63 1.86
CA ASP A 38 -10.93 2.71 2.81
C ASP A 38 -12.22 3.43 3.29
N LEU A 39 -13.39 2.81 3.12
CA LEU A 39 -14.67 3.39 3.53
C LEU A 39 -14.83 3.38 5.05
N TYR A 40 -15.41 4.47 5.54
CA TYR A 40 -15.56 4.79 6.95
C TYR A 40 -16.54 3.84 7.68
N GLY A 41 -16.21 3.45 8.93
CA GLY A 41 -17.23 2.97 9.89
C GLY A 41 -16.98 1.66 10.63
N THR A 42 -15.79 1.07 10.56
CA THR A 42 -15.53 -0.27 11.12
C THR A 42 -15.63 -0.36 12.64
N ALA A 43 -15.65 0.77 13.36
CA ALA A 43 -15.56 0.85 14.84
C ALA A 43 -16.68 0.10 15.61
N ASN A 44 -17.74 -0.35 14.92
CA ASN A 44 -18.84 -1.10 15.53
C ASN A 44 -19.04 -2.50 14.92
N LEU A 45 -18.21 -2.91 13.97
CA LEU A 45 -18.35 -4.21 13.32
C LEU A 45 -17.59 -5.29 14.10
N ILE A 46 -18.27 -6.40 14.36
CA ILE A 46 -17.67 -7.57 15.01
C ILE A 46 -17.05 -8.42 13.90
N SER A 47 -15.72 -8.60 13.92
CA SER A 47 -15.04 -9.49 12.98
C SER A 47 -14.71 -10.83 13.60
N THR A 48 -14.68 -11.87 12.77
CA THR A 48 -14.05 -13.13 13.13
C THR A 48 -12.53 -13.01 13.06
N PRO A 49 -11.79 -13.83 13.83
CA PRO A 49 -10.34 -13.93 13.70
C PRO A 49 -9.87 -14.29 12.29
N LYS A 50 -10.71 -15.00 11.53
CA LYS A 50 -10.44 -15.40 10.14
C LYS A 50 -10.39 -14.19 9.21
N ALA A 51 -11.37 -13.30 9.25
CA ALA A 51 -11.37 -12.09 8.43
C ALA A 51 -10.23 -11.14 8.82
N LEU A 52 -9.97 -10.96 10.12
CA LEU A 52 -8.82 -10.22 10.61
C LEU A 52 -7.48 -10.79 10.11
N HIS A 53 -7.34 -12.12 10.12
CA HIS A 53 -6.16 -12.80 9.59
C HIS A 53 -5.99 -12.55 8.07
N GLN A 54 -7.08 -12.54 7.31
CA GLN A 54 -7.05 -12.21 5.88
C GLN A 54 -6.59 -10.77 5.64
N ILE A 55 -7.10 -9.80 6.40
CA ILE A 55 -6.65 -8.40 6.34
C ILE A 55 -5.16 -8.31 6.63
N ALA A 56 -4.68 -8.95 7.71
CA ALA A 56 -3.26 -8.98 8.03
C ALA A 56 -2.42 -9.60 6.91
N CYS A 57 -2.91 -10.63 6.22
CA CYS A 57 -2.22 -11.22 5.06
C CYS A 57 -2.17 -10.27 3.87
N ALA A 58 -3.27 -9.55 3.57
CA ALA A 58 -3.28 -8.55 2.50
C ALA A 58 -2.27 -7.41 2.79
N GLU A 59 -2.15 -7.00 4.04
CA GLU A 59 -1.15 -6.02 4.49
C GLU A 59 0.30 -6.54 4.36
N ILE A 60 0.55 -7.80 4.72
CA ILE A 60 1.86 -8.45 4.48
C ILE A 60 2.20 -8.41 2.99
N SER A 61 1.26 -8.78 2.11
CA SER A 61 1.49 -8.79 0.66
C SER A 61 1.76 -7.39 0.10
N LEU A 62 1.06 -6.36 0.60
CA LEU A 62 1.31 -4.97 0.23
C LEU A 62 2.72 -4.53 0.62
N ILE A 63 3.11 -4.68 1.89
CA ILE A 63 4.43 -4.24 2.36
C ILE A 63 5.57 -5.09 1.78
N ALA A 64 5.33 -6.38 1.53
CA ALA A 64 6.29 -7.22 0.81
C ALA A 64 6.50 -6.75 -0.65
N SER A 65 5.45 -6.20 -1.28
CA SER A 65 5.59 -5.53 -2.58
C SER A 65 6.48 -4.31 -2.45
N ASP A 66 6.29 -3.47 -1.44
CA ASP A 66 7.14 -2.28 -1.22
C ASP A 66 8.61 -2.67 -1.03
N VAL A 67 8.91 -3.70 -0.22
CA VAL A 67 10.28 -4.22 -0.06
C VAL A 67 10.85 -4.69 -1.41
N TYR A 68 10.05 -5.36 -2.22
CA TYR A 68 10.45 -5.78 -3.55
C TYR A 68 10.73 -4.59 -4.48
N GLN A 69 9.91 -3.54 -4.44
CA GLN A 69 10.12 -2.33 -5.25
C GLN A 69 11.37 -1.58 -4.81
N LEU A 70 11.63 -1.46 -3.50
CA LEU A 70 12.89 -0.91 -2.99
C LEU A 70 14.12 -1.70 -3.46
N ARG A 71 13.97 -3.00 -3.74
CA ARG A 71 15.02 -3.88 -4.28
C ARG A 71 15.23 -3.75 -5.78
N GLU A 72 14.14 -3.72 -6.54
CA GLU A 72 14.16 -3.98 -7.98
C GLU A 72 13.80 -2.75 -8.84
N GLU A 73 13.26 -1.68 -8.26
CA GLU A 73 12.80 -0.47 -8.96
C GLU A 73 13.64 0.76 -8.54
N PRO A 74 14.73 1.09 -9.25
CA PRO A 74 15.61 2.23 -8.93
C PRO A 74 14.87 3.57 -8.87
N GLU A 75 13.93 3.80 -9.78
CA GLU A 75 13.11 5.01 -9.83
C GLU A 75 12.21 5.14 -8.59
N TYR A 76 11.55 4.05 -8.20
CA TYR A 76 10.73 4.01 -6.99
C TYR A 76 11.58 4.27 -5.75
N LEU A 77 12.74 3.60 -5.65
CA LEU A 77 13.67 3.82 -4.55
C LEU A 77 14.14 5.29 -4.49
N CYS A 78 14.52 5.86 -5.64
CA CYS A 78 14.94 7.26 -5.74
C CYS A 78 13.84 8.20 -5.25
N ALA A 79 12.61 8.04 -5.76
CA ALA A 79 11.46 8.87 -5.40
C ALA A 79 11.10 8.76 -3.90
N VAL A 80 11.14 7.56 -3.32
CA VAL A 80 10.88 7.36 -1.89
C VAL A 80 11.94 8.06 -1.04
N ILE A 81 13.23 7.95 -1.40
CA ILE A 81 14.31 8.60 -0.65
C ILE A 81 14.29 10.11 -0.83
N GLU A 82 14.02 10.63 -2.03
CA GLU A 82 13.84 12.06 -2.28
C GLU A 82 12.70 12.64 -1.43
N THR A 83 11.55 11.97 -1.48
CA THR A 83 10.37 12.37 -0.69
C THR A 83 10.70 12.35 0.80
N SER A 84 11.37 11.30 1.30
CA SER A 84 11.73 11.23 2.72
C SER A 84 12.73 12.33 3.11
N ILE A 85 13.74 12.62 2.27
CA ILE A 85 14.70 13.71 2.48
C ILE A 85 14.00 15.06 2.59
N PHE A 86 13.00 15.33 1.74
CA PHE A 86 12.25 16.59 1.75
C PHE A 86 11.54 16.86 3.09
N HIS A 87 11.17 15.80 3.81
CA HIS A 87 10.45 15.86 5.09
C HIS A 87 11.38 15.72 6.31
N ARG A 88 12.69 15.85 6.12
CA ARG A 88 13.65 15.71 7.21
C ARG A 88 13.58 16.87 8.21
N PRO A 89 13.75 16.59 9.51
CA PRO A 89 13.75 17.63 10.54
C PRO A 89 14.93 18.60 10.39
N GLU A 90 16.04 18.18 9.79
CA GLU A 90 17.18 19.05 9.51
C GLU A 90 16.83 20.25 8.62
N LEU A 91 15.79 20.13 7.78
CA LEU A 91 15.34 21.19 6.88
C LEU A 91 14.44 22.22 7.57
N VAL A 92 14.09 22.02 8.85
CA VAL A 92 13.35 23.02 9.64
C VAL A 92 14.30 24.17 10.00
N HIS A 93 13.84 25.41 9.81
CA HIS A 93 14.61 26.60 10.17
C HIS A 93 14.98 26.59 11.66
N ASP A 94 16.24 26.89 11.97
CA ASP A 94 16.68 27.12 13.33
C ASP A 94 16.20 28.47 13.87
N ALA A 95 16.51 28.78 15.13
CA ALA A 95 16.15 30.06 15.75
C ALA A 95 16.73 31.30 15.03
N SER A 96 17.75 31.11 14.16
CA SER A 96 18.32 32.16 13.31
C SER A 96 17.70 32.23 11.91
N GLY A 97 16.67 31.41 11.65
CA GLY A 97 16.02 31.33 10.34
C GLY A 97 16.84 30.55 9.31
N LYS A 98 17.81 29.72 9.73
CA LYS A 98 18.69 28.98 8.82
C LYS A 98 18.32 27.50 8.76
N ALA A 99 18.28 26.98 7.54
CA ALA A 99 18.17 25.57 7.22
C ALA A 99 19.16 25.22 6.10
N PRO A 100 19.70 24.00 6.06
CA PRO A 100 20.43 23.52 4.89
C PRO A 100 19.48 23.42 3.69
N ASP A 101 20.01 23.55 2.47
CA ASP A 101 19.20 23.40 1.27
C ASP A 101 18.94 21.91 0.97
N VAL A 102 17.77 21.61 0.40
CA VAL A 102 17.41 20.25 -0.01
C VAL A 102 18.44 19.68 -0.99
N SER A 103 18.96 20.52 -1.90
CA SER A 103 19.99 20.12 -2.87
C SER A 103 21.29 19.68 -2.18
N GLU A 104 21.64 20.30 -1.05
CA GLU A 104 22.83 19.91 -0.26
C GLU A 104 22.65 18.51 0.35
N LEU A 105 21.45 18.20 0.84
CA LEU A 105 21.13 16.89 1.40
C LEU A 105 21.09 15.81 0.29
N LEU A 106 20.51 16.12 -0.86
CA LEU A 106 20.44 15.23 -2.03
C LEU A 106 21.80 15.03 -2.75
N ALA A 107 22.78 15.87 -2.46
CA ALA A 107 24.17 15.68 -2.88
C ALA A 107 25.00 14.89 -1.86
N ASN A 108 24.53 14.78 -0.60
CA ASN A 108 25.29 14.18 0.48
C ASN A 108 25.09 12.66 0.55
N ALA A 109 26.11 11.90 0.14
CA ALA A 109 26.10 10.44 0.16
C ALA A 109 25.77 9.83 1.53
N GLN A 110 26.26 10.43 2.62
CA GLN A 110 26.01 9.93 3.97
C GLN A 110 24.55 10.16 4.39
N CYS A 111 23.98 11.33 4.07
CA CYS A 111 22.57 11.63 4.33
C CYS A 111 21.66 10.64 3.59
N ILE A 112 21.92 10.44 2.29
CA ILE A 112 21.16 9.49 1.45
C ILE A 112 21.30 8.06 1.97
N ALA A 113 22.51 7.62 2.31
CA ALA A 113 22.72 6.28 2.85
C ALA A 113 21.99 6.07 4.17
N GLN A 114 21.99 7.06 5.06
CA GLN A 114 21.26 7.01 6.32
C GLN A 114 19.75 6.94 6.10
N GLU A 115 19.22 7.76 5.18
CA GLU A 115 17.80 7.74 4.83
C GLU A 115 17.39 6.41 4.20
N LEU A 116 18.26 5.85 3.36
CA LEU A 116 18.07 4.56 2.73
C LEU A 116 18.00 3.42 3.76
N ARG A 117 18.94 3.40 4.72
CA ARG A 117 18.91 2.44 5.83
C ARG A 117 17.65 2.58 6.66
N TYR A 118 17.29 3.81 7.02
CA TYR A 118 16.10 4.09 7.81
C TYR A 118 14.84 3.62 7.08
N THR A 119 14.70 3.93 5.79
CA THR A 119 13.57 3.50 4.96
C THR A 119 13.48 1.97 4.91
N ILE A 120 14.57 1.29 4.54
CA ILE A 120 14.60 -0.18 4.45
C ILE A 120 14.26 -0.80 5.82
N HIS A 121 14.90 -0.36 6.90
CA HIS A 121 14.66 -0.91 8.24
C HIS A 121 13.19 -0.76 8.65
N ASN A 122 12.61 0.41 8.39
CA ASN A 122 11.24 0.70 8.77
C ASN A 122 10.21 -0.10 7.99
N THR A 123 10.40 -0.27 6.68
CA THR A 123 9.54 -1.13 5.87
C THR A 123 9.66 -2.59 6.32
N LEU A 124 10.87 -3.05 6.67
CA LEU A 124 11.08 -4.39 7.23
C LEU A 124 10.45 -4.57 8.62
N LEU A 125 10.60 -3.59 9.51
CA LEU A 125 9.99 -3.62 10.85
C LEU A 125 8.48 -3.76 10.73
N GLU A 126 7.87 -2.98 9.84
CA GLU A 126 6.43 -2.99 9.58
C GLU A 126 5.95 -4.31 8.96
N LEU A 127 6.72 -4.86 8.01
CA LEU A 127 6.47 -6.19 7.45
C LEU A 127 6.48 -7.26 8.56
N GLY A 128 7.48 -7.24 9.44
CA GLY A 128 7.61 -8.20 10.53
C GLY A 128 6.51 -8.07 11.59
N GLN A 129 6.04 -6.84 11.87
CA GLN A 129 4.89 -6.61 12.74
C GLN A 129 3.63 -7.27 12.17
N TRP A 130 3.33 -7.06 10.88
CA TRP A 130 2.16 -7.68 10.25
C TRP A 130 2.28 -9.20 10.16
N VAL A 131 3.48 -9.74 9.90
CA VAL A 131 3.73 -11.19 9.96
C VAL A 131 3.41 -11.75 11.34
N LEU A 132 3.85 -11.08 12.41
CA LEU A 132 3.62 -11.55 13.76
C LEU A 132 2.14 -11.41 14.19
N ILE A 133 1.46 -10.32 13.78
CA ILE A 133 0.01 -10.14 13.94
C ILE A 133 -0.75 -11.29 13.24
N SER A 134 -0.41 -11.58 11.98
CA SER A 134 -1.01 -12.69 11.22
C SER A 134 -0.81 -14.03 11.92
N GLN A 135 0.39 -14.30 12.46
CA GLN A 135 0.65 -15.53 13.22
C GLN A 135 -0.24 -15.66 14.46
N TYR A 136 -0.40 -14.59 15.25
CA TYR A 136 -1.28 -14.62 16.41
C TYR A 136 -2.74 -14.88 16.02
N LEU A 137 -3.23 -14.23 14.96
CA LEU A 137 -4.61 -14.42 14.48
C LEU A 137 -4.84 -15.82 13.90
N LYS A 138 -3.83 -16.39 13.23
CA LYS A 138 -3.84 -17.78 12.77
C LYS A 138 -3.92 -18.76 13.92
N ASP A 139 -3.13 -18.55 14.98
CA ASP A 139 -3.20 -19.37 16.20
C ASP A 139 -4.60 -19.31 16.83
N VAL A 140 -5.23 -18.13 16.85
CA VAL A 140 -6.62 -17.98 17.32
C VAL A 140 -7.60 -18.79 16.46
N CYS A 141 -7.47 -18.73 15.13
CA CYS A 141 -8.31 -19.53 14.23
C CYS A 141 -8.15 -21.03 14.51
N GLU A 142 -6.91 -21.51 14.64
CA GLU A 142 -6.63 -22.93 14.95
C GLU A 142 -7.16 -23.36 16.32
N LEU A 143 -7.15 -22.47 17.31
CA LEU A 143 -7.74 -22.74 18.63
C LEU A 143 -9.26 -22.84 18.58
N GLU A 144 -9.92 -21.95 17.83
CA GLU A 144 -11.37 -22.00 17.63
C GLU A 144 -11.80 -23.29 16.91
N GLU A 145 -11.04 -23.73 15.91
CA GLU A 145 -11.28 -24.98 15.20
C GLU A 145 -11.11 -26.22 16.11
N LYS A 146 -10.12 -26.21 17.00
CA LYS A 146 -9.78 -27.37 17.85
C LYS A 146 -10.65 -27.51 19.10
N LEU A 147 -10.92 -26.40 19.78
CA LEU A 147 -11.54 -26.39 21.12
C LEU A 147 -12.95 -25.79 21.13
N GLY A 148 -13.41 -25.26 19.99
CA GLY A 148 -14.61 -24.45 19.94
C GLY A 148 -14.46 -23.08 20.62
N TYR A 149 -15.49 -22.25 20.50
CA TYR A 149 -15.44 -20.84 20.87
C TYR A 149 -15.30 -20.59 22.39
N GLY A 150 -15.85 -21.46 23.23
CA GLY A 150 -15.99 -21.20 24.68
C GLY A 150 -14.82 -21.71 25.53
N GLU A 151 -14.21 -22.83 25.18
CA GLU A 151 -13.23 -23.54 26.04
C GLU A 151 -11.82 -22.91 25.99
N SER A 152 -11.55 -22.08 24.98
CA SER A 152 -10.24 -21.44 24.73
C SER A 152 -10.21 -19.93 25.05
N LEU A 153 -11.25 -19.38 25.69
CA LEU A 153 -11.46 -17.92 25.80
C LEU A 153 -10.26 -17.17 26.40
N GLY A 154 -9.60 -17.75 27.43
CA GLY A 154 -8.43 -17.13 28.07
C GLY A 154 -7.23 -17.02 27.12
N GLU A 155 -6.92 -18.11 26.42
CA GLU A 155 -5.80 -18.17 25.46
C GLU A 155 -6.09 -17.35 24.20
N LYS A 156 -7.33 -17.39 23.70
CA LYS A 156 -7.81 -16.53 22.62
C LYS A 156 -7.63 -15.06 22.99
N LYS A 157 -8.10 -14.64 24.18
CA LYS A 157 -7.94 -13.28 24.67
C LYS A 157 -6.46 -12.89 24.74
N ARG A 158 -5.60 -13.78 25.23
CA ARG A 158 -4.14 -13.58 25.28
C ARG A 158 -3.56 -13.28 23.90
N LEU A 159 -3.85 -14.11 22.90
CA LEU A 159 -3.33 -13.96 21.54
C LEU A 159 -3.88 -12.73 20.82
N MET A 160 -5.18 -12.43 20.98
CA MET A 160 -5.79 -11.22 20.42
C MET A 160 -5.19 -9.94 21.02
N ASN A 161 -4.92 -9.93 22.33
CA ASN A 161 -4.24 -8.81 22.98
C ASN A 161 -2.79 -8.65 22.49
N ALA A 162 -2.09 -9.76 22.23
CA ALA A 162 -0.75 -9.70 21.64
C ALA A 162 -0.76 -9.06 20.24
N ALA A 163 -1.72 -9.45 19.38
CA ALA A 163 -1.92 -8.81 18.08
C ALA A 163 -2.25 -7.32 18.25
N LYS A 164 -3.14 -6.97 19.18
CA LYS A 164 -3.56 -5.60 19.47
C LYS A 164 -2.40 -4.69 19.93
N ASN A 165 -1.58 -5.16 20.87
CA ASN A 165 -0.42 -4.42 21.36
C ASN A 165 0.61 -4.16 20.24
N LEU A 166 0.78 -5.12 19.31
CA LEU A 166 1.62 -4.93 18.13
C LEU A 166 1.05 -3.90 17.15
N THR A 167 -0.26 -3.93 16.92
CA THR A 167 -0.94 -2.93 16.09
C THR A 167 -0.80 -1.53 16.69
N GLU A 168 -0.95 -1.39 18.01
CA GLU A 168 -0.77 -0.11 18.72
C GLU A 168 0.67 0.41 18.58
N GLN A 169 1.66 -0.46 18.76
CA GLN A 169 3.07 -0.10 18.54
C GLN A 169 3.34 0.33 17.09
N ALA A 170 2.79 -0.39 16.10
CA ALA A 170 2.93 -0.05 14.69
C ALA A 170 2.26 1.29 14.37
N MET A 171 1.10 1.56 14.96
CA MET A 171 0.39 2.82 14.84
C MET A 171 1.18 3.99 15.44
N GLU A 172 1.80 3.82 16.60
CA GLU A 172 2.65 4.85 17.22
C GLU A 172 3.87 5.20 16.34
N ILE A 173 4.50 4.19 15.75
CA ILE A 173 5.61 4.37 14.81
C ILE A 173 5.14 5.13 13.57
N ALA A 174 4.01 4.72 12.98
CA ALA A 174 3.42 5.39 11.83
C ALA A 174 3.05 6.84 12.16
N ALA A 175 2.41 7.09 13.30
CA ALA A 175 2.05 8.42 13.78
C ALA A 175 3.28 9.31 13.99
N THR A 176 4.37 8.75 14.53
CA THR A 176 5.65 9.45 14.67
C THR A 176 6.24 9.84 13.31
N ARG A 177 6.14 8.99 12.29
CA ARG A 177 6.58 9.32 10.91
C ARG A 177 5.71 10.42 10.31
N THR A 178 4.38 10.30 10.43
CA THR A 178 3.43 11.34 9.99
C THR A 178 3.72 12.66 10.67
N ALA A 179 3.96 12.68 11.98
CA ALA A 179 4.32 13.89 12.71
C ALA A 179 5.58 14.58 12.16
N ARG A 180 6.57 13.82 11.66
CA ARG A 180 7.76 14.40 11.00
C ARG A 180 7.41 15.10 9.69
N ALA A 181 6.59 14.45 8.86
CA ALA A 181 6.13 15.05 7.60
C ALA A 181 5.30 16.32 7.85
N VAL A 182 4.43 16.30 8.86
CA VAL A 182 3.61 17.47 9.22
C VAL A 182 4.48 18.64 9.68
N ARG A 183 5.57 18.41 10.41
CA ARG A 183 6.49 19.47 10.86
C ARG A 183 7.17 20.25 9.73
N ARG A 184 7.23 19.68 8.52
CA ARG A 184 7.78 20.31 7.32
C ARG A 184 6.70 20.88 6.39
N HIS A 185 5.43 20.70 6.73
CA HIS A 185 4.34 21.19 5.92
C HIS A 185 4.27 22.72 5.99
N PRO A 186 4.06 23.44 4.86
CA PRO A 186 4.08 24.91 4.81
C PRO A 186 3.15 25.58 5.84
N ASN A 187 1.99 24.97 6.12
CA ASN A 187 1.02 25.50 7.09
C ASN A 187 1.54 25.57 8.53
N PHE A 188 2.61 24.86 8.87
CA PHE A 188 3.18 24.85 10.20
C PHE A 188 4.55 25.54 10.27
N GLU A 189 4.95 26.22 9.19
CA GLU A 189 6.17 27.03 9.17
C GLU A 189 6.07 28.16 10.20
N GLY A 190 7.15 28.38 10.96
CA GLY A 190 7.21 29.39 12.04
C GLY A 190 6.70 28.93 13.40
N TYR A 191 5.88 27.87 13.47
CA TYR A 191 5.43 27.30 14.75
C TYR A 191 6.42 26.29 15.34
N ILE A 192 7.32 25.77 14.50
CA ILE A 192 8.27 24.72 14.86
C ILE A 192 9.65 25.18 14.40
N VAL A 193 10.59 25.21 15.33
CA VAL A 193 11.98 25.59 15.07
C VAL A 193 12.91 24.45 15.41
N ARG A 194 14.03 24.40 14.70
CA ARG A 194 15.09 23.45 14.97
C ARG A 194 15.96 23.95 16.12
N ASN A 195 16.07 23.14 17.18
CA ASN A 195 16.90 23.43 18.34
C ASN A 195 18.37 23.08 18.05
N TYR A 196 18.66 21.80 17.81
CA TYR A 196 19.98 21.34 17.41
C TYR A 196 19.92 20.06 16.56
N ASP A 197 20.95 19.85 15.73
CA ASP A 197 21.13 18.62 14.97
C ASP A 197 21.75 17.53 15.84
N HIS A 198 21.23 16.31 15.75
CA HIS A 198 21.82 15.17 16.43
C HIS A 198 23.21 14.85 15.87
N VAL A 199 24.05 14.25 16.71
CA VAL A 199 25.39 13.79 16.36
C VAL A 199 25.39 12.26 16.39
N PRO A 200 25.85 11.56 15.33
CA PRO A 200 26.49 12.08 14.09
C PRO A 200 25.56 12.90 13.19
N LYS A 201 26.12 13.76 12.34
CA LYS A 201 25.33 14.57 11.38
C LYS A 201 24.35 13.69 10.59
N TRP A 202 23.19 14.27 10.27
CA TRP A 202 22.12 13.63 9.49
C TRP A 202 21.47 12.43 10.19
N THR A 203 21.42 12.43 11.52
CA THR A 203 20.69 11.42 12.31
C THR A 203 19.38 11.96 12.89
N GLY A 204 18.91 13.11 12.40
CA GLY A 204 17.74 13.84 12.89
C GLY A 204 18.13 15.14 13.58
N SER A 205 17.10 15.90 13.96
CA SER A 205 17.24 17.13 14.74
C SER A 205 16.21 17.15 15.85
N GLU A 206 16.56 17.78 16.96
CA GLU A 206 15.59 18.15 17.97
C GLU A 206 14.82 19.38 17.49
N LEU A 207 13.49 19.31 17.62
CA LEU A 207 12.58 20.36 17.21
C LEU A 207 11.82 20.87 18.43
N GLU A 208 11.68 22.18 18.51
CA GLU A 208 11.01 22.89 19.58
C GLU A 208 9.79 23.64 19.04
N LEU A 209 8.74 23.72 19.87
CA LEU A 209 7.54 24.49 19.54
C LEU A 209 7.75 25.95 19.94
N VAL A 210 7.51 26.85 19.00
CA VAL A 210 7.50 28.29 19.29
C VAL A 210 6.24 28.61 20.09
N SER A 211 6.42 28.99 21.35
CA SER A 211 5.31 29.37 22.22
C SER A 211 4.71 30.71 21.77
N GLY A 212 3.40 30.74 21.55
CA GLY A 212 2.69 31.96 21.13
C GLY A 212 1.17 31.80 21.15
N PRO A 213 0.43 32.93 21.09
CA PRO A 213 -1.04 32.90 21.07
C PRO A 213 -1.59 32.16 19.84
N GLU A 214 -0.92 32.25 18.68
CA GLU A 214 -1.32 31.55 17.46
C GLU A 214 -1.15 30.03 17.57
N ALA A 215 -0.02 29.57 18.12
CA ALA A 215 0.20 28.15 18.40
C ALA A 215 -0.83 27.60 19.38
N SER A 216 -1.21 28.40 20.40
CA SER A 216 -2.27 28.04 21.36
C SER A 216 -3.63 27.91 20.66
N GLY A 217 -3.96 28.82 19.75
CA GLY A 217 -5.17 28.73 18.93
C GLY A 217 -5.23 27.47 18.08
N LEU A 218 -4.11 27.05 17.48
CA LEU A 218 -4.03 25.79 16.73
C LEU A 218 -4.23 24.57 17.64
N LEU A 219 -3.63 24.55 18.83
CA LEU A 219 -3.81 23.48 19.81
C LEU A 219 -5.27 23.30 20.23
N GLU A 220 -6.03 24.40 20.33
CA GLU A 220 -7.44 24.38 20.71
C GLU A 220 -8.39 24.10 19.53
N SER A 221 -7.94 24.29 18.30
CA SER A 221 -8.78 24.19 17.11
C SER A 221 -9.26 22.76 16.82
N ARG A 222 -10.58 22.58 16.64
CA ARG A 222 -11.21 21.28 16.37
C ARG A 222 -11.43 21.08 14.87
N ASN A 223 -10.35 21.11 14.12
CA ASN A 223 -10.31 20.88 12.67
C ASN A 223 -9.05 20.06 12.31
N LEU A 224 -8.90 19.74 11.02
CA LEU A 224 -7.77 18.95 10.53
C LEU A 224 -6.41 19.58 10.84
N HIS A 225 -6.24 20.88 10.61
CA HIS A 225 -4.99 21.59 10.89
C HIS A 225 -4.61 21.55 12.38
N GLY A 226 -5.58 21.74 13.27
CA GLY A 226 -5.38 21.59 14.71
C GLY A 226 -4.99 20.18 15.13
N ALA A 227 -5.64 19.16 14.54
CA ALA A 227 -5.32 17.77 14.84
C ALA A 227 -3.91 17.39 14.36
N LEU A 228 -3.52 17.85 13.17
CA LEU A 228 -2.15 17.70 12.65
C LEU A 228 -1.13 18.40 13.56
N PHE A 229 -1.42 19.62 14.02
CA PHE A 229 -0.55 20.35 14.93
C PHE A 229 -0.39 19.63 16.27
N ARG A 230 -1.51 19.13 16.86
CA ARG A 230 -1.47 18.32 18.09
C ARG A 230 -0.67 17.03 17.92
N LEU A 231 -0.76 16.37 16.75
CA LEU A 231 0.05 15.18 16.44
C LEU A 231 1.56 15.51 16.48
N CYS A 232 1.98 16.66 15.93
CA CYS A 232 3.39 17.08 15.97
C CYS A 232 3.91 17.31 17.39
N CYS A 233 3.02 17.66 18.31
CA CYS A 233 3.31 18.01 19.69
C CYS A 233 3.33 16.81 20.65
N ILE A 234 3.05 15.58 20.18
CA ILE A 234 2.89 14.37 21.03
C ILE A 234 4.04 14.17 22.04
N ARG A 235 5.30 14.45 21.65
CA ARG A 235 6.47 14.31 22.55
C ARG A 235 6.49 15.29 23.73
N ASN A 236 5.82 16.43 23.62
CA ASN A 236 5.81 17.48 24.65
C ASN A 236 4.53 17.43 25.50
N MET A 237 3.55 16.61 25.13
CA MET A 237 2.22 16.56 25.76
C MET A 237 1.99 15.31 26.62
N GLU A 238 3.04 14.74 27.23
CA GLU A 238 2.96 13.58 28.14
C GLU A 238 1.91 13.72 29.28
N ALA A 239 1.35 14.92 29.50
CA ALA A 239 0.39 15.24 30.55
C ALA A 239 -1.11 15.32 30.13
N VAL A 240 -1.48 15.24 28.85
CA VAL A 240 -2.91 15.30 28.43
C VAL A 240 -3.37 13.90 28.04
N GLU A 241 -3.84 13.13 29.02
CA GLU A 241 -4.55 11.84 28.91
C GLU A 241 -4.46 11.08 27.55
N GLY A 242 -3.24 10.67 27.19
CA GLY A 242 -2.82 9.37 26.65
C GLY A 242 -3.48 8.69 25.43
N TYR A 243 -4.65 9.09 24.94
CA TYR A 243 -5.35 8.39 23.85
C TYR A 243 -5.87 9.32 22.73
N SER A 244 -5.67 10.64 22.83
CA SER A 244 -6.51 11.61 22.12
C SER A 244 -5.99 12.15 20.77
N CYS A 245 -4.68 12.17 20.47
CA CYS A 245 -4.20 12.86 19.25
C CYS A 245 -4.34 12.06 17.95
N THR A 246 -4.04 10.75 17.98
CA THR A 246 -4.21 9.90 16.79
C THR A 246 -5.69 9.74 16.45
N GLU A 247 -6.54 9.48 17.44
CA GLU A 247 -7.99 9.40 17.24
C GLU A 247 -8.55 10.71 16.69
N ASP A 248 -8.15 11.85 17.26
CA ASP A 248 -8.53 13.18 16.79
C ASP A 248 -8.07 13.44 15.34
N LEU A 249 -6.82 13.08 15.00
CA LEU A 249 -6.34 13.14 13.62
C LEU A 249 -7.20 12.30 12.68
N ILE A 250 -7.45 11.03 12.99
CA ILE A 250 -8.23 10.15 12.12
C ILE A 250 -9.66 10.67 11.97
N LYS A 251 -10.26 11.14 13.07
CA LYS A 251 -11.61 11.71 13.08
C LYS A 251 -11.71 12.95 12.19
N GLU A 252 -10.79 13.89 12.31
CA GLU A 252 -10.82 15.13 11.52
C GLU A 252 -10.37 14.88 10.07
N PHE A 253 -9.43 13.97 9.83
CA PHE A 253 -9.03 13.54 8.49
C PHE A 253 -10.17 12.88 7.72
N SER A 254 -11.01 12.11 8.41
CA SER A 254 -12.18 11.45 7.83
C SER A 254 -13.31 12.42 7.46
N LYS A 255 -13.32 13.62 8.05
CA LYS A 255 -14.28 14.69 7.74
C LYS A 255 -13.75 15.69 6.73
N ALA A 256 -12.46 15.59 6.39
CA ALA A 256 -11.80 16.56 5.54
C ALA A 256 -12.40 16.52 4.13
N THR A 257 -12.55 17.71 3.55
CA THR A 257 -13.01 17.87 2.18
C THR A 257 -11.92 17.46 1.19
N PRO A 258 -12.26 17.12 -0.07
CA PRO A 258 -11.25 16.82 -1.10
C PRO A 258 -10.19 17.93 -1.27
N ALA A 259 -10.59 19.20 -1.15
CA ALA A 259 -9.67 20.33 -1.22
C ALA A 259 -8.67 20.34 -0.04
N GLN A 260 -9.10 19.95 1.16
CA GLN A 260 -8.18 19.79 2.29
C GLN A 260 -7.24 18.60 2.12
N HIS A 261 -7.69 17.51 1.50
CA HIS A 261 -6.79 16.40 1.15
C HIS A 261 -5.75 16.82 0.10
N GLU A 262 -6.16 17.58 -0.91
CA GLU A 262 -5.26 18.13 -1.93
C GLU A 262 -4.22 19.07 -1.31
N GLU A 263 -4.63 19.93 -0.36
CA GLU A 263 -3.74 20.85 0.36
C GLU A 263 -2.63 20.14 1.12
N LEU A 264 -2.89 18.93 1.66
CA LEU A 264 -1.87 18.15 2.40
C LEU A 264 -0.78 17.57 1.48
N GLY A 265 -1.09 17.36 0.20
CA GLY A 265 -0.26 16.63 -0.73
C GLY A 265 -0.21 15.12 -0.47
N ASP A 266 0.16 14.37 -1.52
CA ASP A 266 0.09 12.91 -1.56
C ASP A 266 0.87 12.23 -0.42
N HIS A 267 2.04 12.75 -0.06
CA HIS A 267 2.88 12.13 0.97
C HIS A 267 2.22 12.13 2.36
N LEU A 268 1.61 13.24 2.76
CA LEU A 268 0.90 13.32 4.03
C LEU A 268 -0.38 12.52 4.00
N VAL A 269 -1.14 12.58 2.89
CA VAL A 269 -2.33 11.75 2.71
C VAL A 269 -1.99 10.27 2.85
N ASP A 270 -0.92 9.79 2.20
CA ASP A 270 -0.46 8.40 2.28
C ASP A 270 0.00 8.01 3.70
N SER A 271 0.67 8.93 4.39
CA SER A 271 1.16 8.73 5.76
C SER A 271 0.02 8.69 6.78
N ILE A 272 -0.95 9.60 6.69
CA ILE A 272 -2.14 9.63 7.56
C ILE A 272 -3.02 8.42 7.26
N SER A 273 -3.22 8.08 5.99
CA SER A 273 -3.96 6.87 5.60
C SER A 273 -3.31 5.60 6.15
N ARG A 274 -1.97 5.58 6.28
CA ARG A 274 -1.28 4.46 6.94
C ARG A 274 -1.58 4.38 8.43
N VAL A 275 -1.57 5.51 9.13
CA VAL A 275 -1.98 5.58 10.55
C VAL A 275 -3.44 5.12 10.70
N LYS A 276 -4.31 5.57 9.79
CA LYS A 276 -5.72 5.19 9.75
C LYS A 276 -5.90 3.68 9.58
N ALA A 277 -5.17 3.04 8.67
CA ALA A 277 -5.27 1.59 8.46
C ALA A 277 -4.94 0.80 9.74
N PHE A 278 -3.92 1.22 10.49
CA PHE A 278 -3.62 0.62 11.79
C PHE A 278 -4.70 0.91 12.83
N TRP A 279 -5.22 2.13 12.88
CA TRP A 279 -6.30 2.51 13.79
C TRP A 279 -7.58 1.68 13.52
N ASP A 280 -8.00 1.57 12.28
CA ASP A 280 -9.17 0.80 11.90
C ASP A 280 -8.98 -0.68 12.28
N PHE A 281 -7.77 -1.23 12.04
CA PHE A 281 -7.47 -2.62 12.43
C PHE A 281 -7.51 -2.81 13.93
N TYR A 282 -6.95 -1.85 14.68
CA TYR A 282 -6.99 -1.81 16.13
C TYR A 282 -8.42 -1.77 16.68
N GLN A 283 -9.33 -1.01 16.06
CA GLN A 283 -10.74 -0.95 16.47
C GLN A 283 -11.44 -2.30 16.26
N VAL A 284 -11.25 -2.92 15.09
CA VAL A 284 -11.92 -4.18 14.75
C VAL A 284 -11.40 -5.38 15.55
N LEU A 285 -10.16 -5.32 16.06
CA LEU A 285 -9.64 -6.35 16.98
C LEU A 285 -10.51 -6.52 18.24
N GLY A 286 -11.25 -5.49 18.69
CA GLY A 286 -12.40 -5.67 19.59
C GLY A 286 -12.14 -5.89 21.08
N PHE A 287 -10.93 -5.69 21.61
CA PHE A 287 -10.61 -5.90 23.05
C PHE A 287 -10.29 -4.60 23.79
N ARG A 288 -11.21 -4.06 24.59
CA ARG A 288 -11.01 -2.75 25.29
C ARG A 288 -10.14 -2.80 26.55
N ASP A 289 -9.78 -3.99 27.02
CA ASP A 289 -9.01 -4.10 28.26
C ASP A 289 -7.58 -3.60 28.03
N LYS A 290 -7.14 -2.62 28.84
CA LYS A 290 -5.72 -2.28 28.95
C LYS A 290 -4.99 -3.53 29.42
N THR A 291 -4.20 -4.13 28.53
CA THR A 291 -3.52 -5.38 28.86
C THR A 291 -2.07 -5.13 29.20
N GLU A 292 -1.61 -5.78 30.27
CA GLU A 292 -0.20 -5.77 30.61
C GLU A 292 0.62 -6.35 29.44
N PRO A 293 1.78 -5.74 29.15
CA PRO A 293 2.66 -6.20 28.08
C PRO A 293 3.04 -7.67 28.32
N HIS A 294 2.63 -8.53 27.39
CA HIS A 294 2.91 -9.95 27.48
C HIS A 294 4.33 -10.28 27.03
N SER A 295 5.05 -11.06 27.84
CA SER A 295 6.36 -11.62 27.48
C SER A 295 6.19 -12.85 26.59
N ASP A 296 5.71 -12.66 25.35
CA ASP A 296 5.68 -13.73 24.35
C ASP A 296 7.07 -13.89 23.70
N ARG A 297 7.57 -15.13 23.63
CA ARG A 297 8.90 -15.42 23.06
C ARG A 297 9.05 -14.92 21.62
N ARG A 298 7.97 -14.97 20.82
CA ARG A 298 7.98 -14.48 19.43
C ARG A 298 8.18 -12.98 19.37
N LEU A 299 7.54 -12.23 20.27
CA LEU A 299 7.69 -10.79 20.37
C LEU A 299 9.11 -10.39 20.79
N VAL A 300 9.68 -11.08 21.78
CA VAL A 300 11.08 -10.86 22.20
C VAL A 300 12.03 -11.14 21.04
N GLN A 301 11.87 -12.28 20.38
CA GLN A 301 12.68 -12.65 19.22
C GLN A 301 12.54 -11.65 18.07
N PHE A 302 11.33 -11.17 17.79
CA PHE A 302 11.10 -10.14 16.77
C PHE A 302 11.81 -8.83 17.10
N ARG A 303 11.77 -8.37 18.36
CA ARG A 303 12.50 -7.18 18.82
C ARG A 303 14.01 -7.35 18.64
N ASP A 304 14.56 -8.48 19.07
CA ASP A 304 15.99 -8.77 18.94
C ASP A 304 16.41 -8.84 17.46
N ASN A 305 15.61 -9.48 16.62
CA ASN A 305 15.85 -9.59 15.19
C ASN A 305 15.77 -8.23 14.49
N SER A 306 14.83 -7.37 14.90
CA SER A 306 14.72 -5.99 14.39
C SER A 306 15.96 -5.17 14.74
N VAL A 307 16.43 -5.22 16.00
CA VAL A 307 17.68 -4.57 16.41
C VAL A 307 18.88 -5.12 15.63
N ASN A 308 18.92 -6.43 15.38
CA ASN A 308 19.97 -7.04 14.58
C ASN A 308 19.90 -6.60 13.10
N ALA A 309 18.71 -6.48 12.52
CA ALA A 309 18.51 -5.97 11.17
C ALA A 309 19.02 -4.53 11.03
N GLN A 310 18.70 -3.65 12.00
CA GLN A 310 19.25 -2.29 12.04
C GLN A 310 20.79 -2.29 12.08
N LYS A 311 21.39 -3.07 12.98
CA LYS A 311 22.86 -3.21 13.08
C LYS A 311 23.51 -3.73 11.81
N LEU A 312 22.82 -4.58 11.04
CA LEU A 312 23.30 -5.08 9.76
C LEU A 312 23.27 -3.98 8.70
N LEU A 313 22.17 -3.24 8.62
CA LEU A 313 22.02 -2.11 7.69
C LEU A 313 23.06 -1.01 7.98
N ASP A 314 23.27 -0.67 9.25
CA ASP A 314 24.27 0.32 9.68
C ASP A 314 25.71 -0.11 9.35
N ALA A 315 25.99 -1.42 9.43
CA ALA A 315 27.31 -1.96 9.13
C ALA A 315 27.57 -2.16 7.62
N ALA A 316 26.55 -2.09 6.76
CA ALA A 316 26.71 -2.26 5.32
C ALA A 316 27.37 -1.02 4.70
N PRO A 317 28.52 -1.15 4.00
CA PRO A 317 29.28 0.00 3.46
C PRO A 317 28.70 0.48 2.11
N ILE A 318 27.44 0.92 2.12
CA ILE A 318 26.66 1.24 0.92
C ILE A 318 26.98 2.62 0.34
N GLU A 319 27.58 3.53 1.13
CA GLU A 319 27.96 4.89 0.73
C GLU A 319 28.87 4.91 -0.50
N ARG A 320 29.73 3.90 -0.66
CA ARG A 320 30.65 3.80 -1.81
C ARG A 320 29.94 3.69 -3.16
N TYR A 321 28.66 3.36 -3.17
CA TYR A 321 27.82 3.28 -4.38
C TYR A 321 26.92 4.50 -4.57
N ILE A 322 26.91 5.43 -3.61
CA ILE A 322 26.03 6.59 -3.60
C ILE A 322 26.91 7.83 -3.77
N LYS A 323 26.84 8.48 -4.93
CA LYS A 323 27.53 9.75 -5.19
C LYS A 323 26.61 10.97 -5.01
N GLY A 324 25.34 10.73 -4.75
CA GLY A 324 24.23 11.67 -4.81
C GLY A 324 22.97 10.92 -5.23
N ILE A 325 21.81 11.58 -5.15
CA ILE A 325 20.51 10.92 -5.29
C ILE A 325 20.31 10.21 -6.62
N ALA A 326 20.82 10.79 -7.71
CA ALA A 326 20.78 10.20 -9.05
C ALA A 326 21.46 8.81 -9.14
N SER A 327 22.32 8.46 -8.17
CA SER A 327 22.89 7.10 -8.10
C SER A 327 21.81 6.06 -7.80
N LEU A 328 20.79 6.40 -7.00
CA LEU A 328 19.69 5.48 -6.67
C LEU A 328 18.77 5.23 -7.86
N GLY A 329 18.71 6.13 -8.84
CA GLY A 329 18.03 5.89 -10.12
C GLY A 329 18.76 4.90 -11.05
N GLN A 330 19.96 4.43 -10.70
CA GLN A 330 20.75 3.52 -11.54
C GLN A 330 20.63 2.07 -11.05
N GLU A 331 20.13 1.18 -11.92
CA GLU A 331 19.95 -0.26 -11.63
C GLU A 331 21.22 -0.93 -11.08
N ASN A 332 22.38 -0.62 -11.65
CA ASN A 332 23.66 -1.20 -11.22
C ASN A 332 24.05 -0.76 -9.79
N ALA A 333 23.76 0.49 -9.41
CA ALA A 333 24.08 0.97 -8.07
C ALA A 333 23.16 0.32 -7.03
N VAL A 334 21.85 0.28 -7.30
CA VAL A 334 20.85 -0.37 -6.44
C VAL A 334 21.17 -1.86 -6.25
N ARG A 335 21.48 -2.58 -7.34
CA ARG A 335 21.89 -3.98 -7.26
C ARG A 335 23.14 -4.18 -6.38
N LYS A 336 24.13 -3.30 -6.46
CA LYS A 336 25.34 -3.37 -5.63
C LYS A 336 25.06 -3.08 -4.15
N ILE A 337 24.18 -2.13 -3.86
CA ILE A 337 23.75 -1.80 -2.49
C ILE A 337 23.12 -3.04 -1.85
N TRP A 338 22.12 -3.63 -2.51
CA TRP A 338 21.44 -4.83 -1.99
C TRP A 338 22.35 -6.04 -1.89
N LEU A 339 23.27 -6.23 -2.85
CA LEU A 339 24.27 -7.28 -2.78
C LEU A 339 25.17 -7.17 -1.53
N GLU A 340 25.52 -5.96 -1.08
CA GLU A 340 26.28 -5.79 0.17
C GLU A 340 25.45 -6.11 1.40
N ILE A 341 24.18 -5.67 1.44
CA ILE A 341 23.26 -5.98 2.53
C ILE A 341 23.07 -7.50 2.64
N ASP A 342 22.82 -8.17 1.51
CA ASP A 342 22.58 -9.61 1.46
C ASP A 342 23.83 -10.39 1.85
N LYS A 343 25.01 -10.03 1.32
CA LYS A 343 26.29 -10.66 1.71
C LYS A 343 26.56 -10.52 3.20
N LEU A 344 26.33 -9.34 3.77
CA LEU A 344 26.59 -9.09 5.18
C LEU A 344 25.60 -9.86 6.08
N THR A 345 24.34 -9.91 5.68
CA THR A 345 23.29 -10.65 6.39
C THR A 345 23.56 -12.15 6.33
N GLU A 346 23.83 -12.70 5.15
CA GLU A 346 24.15 -14.12 4.96
C GLU A 346 25.39 -14.53 5.78
N LYS A 347 26.43 -13.67 5.80
CA LYS A 347 27.64 -13.90 6.58
C LYS A 347 27.40 -13.93 8.09
N ARG A 348 26.47 -13.12 8.62
CA ARG A 348 26.25 -12.96 10.07
C ARG A 348 25.13 -13.82 10.63
N VAL A 349 24.10 -14.11 9.82
CA VAL A 349 22.87 -14.78 10.27
C VAL A 349 22.40 -15.89 9.32
N SER A 350 23.13 -16.16 8.23
CA SER A 350 22.88 -17.27 7.29
C SER A 350 21.45 -17.30 6.72
N CYS A 351 20.88 -16.12 6.50
CA CYS A 351 19.60 -15.93 5.84
C CYS A 351 19.51 -14.53 5.21
N THR A 352 18.41 -14.25 4.50
CA THR A 352 18.12 -12.90 3.99
C THR A 352 17.58 -11.99 5.10
N ILE A 353 17.68 -10.68 4.91
CA ILE A 353 17.26 -9.71 5.92
C ILE A 353 15.73 -9.75 6.17
N GLU A 354 14.95 -10.13 5.17
CA GLU A 354 13.51 -10.37 5.30
C GLU A 354 13.23 -11.63 6.13
N LYS A 355 14.00 -12.71 5.92
CA LYS A 355 13.85 -13.92 6.76
C LYS A 355 14.19 -13.66 8.22
N LEU A 356 15.15 -12.76 8.47
CA LEU A 356 15.53 -12.36 9.82
C LEU A 356 14.36 -11.76 10.61
N ILE A 357 13.56 -10.88 10.01
CA ILE A 357 12.35 -10.31 10.65
C ILE A 357 11.16 -11.27 10.71
N GLY A 358 11.35 -12.54 10.32
CA GLY A 358 10.32 -13.56 10.30
C GLY A 358 9.50 -13.63 9.01
N TYR A 359 9.75 -12.75 8.04
CA TYR A 359 9.08 -12.83 6.74
C TYR A 359 9.61 -14.02 5.96
N GLN A 360 8.77 -15.04 5.89
CA GLN A 360 8.92 -16.12 4.92
C GLN A 360 8.01 -15.76 3.77
N LYS A 361 8.60 -15.62 2.57
CA LYS A 361 7.82 -15.47 1.35
C LYS A 361 6.72 -16.54 1.38
N PRO A 362 5.43 -16.16 1.41
CA PRO A 362 4.38 -17.14 1.52
C PRO A 362 4.57 -18.14 0.38
N THR A 363 4.57 -19.42 0.72
CA THR A 363 4.23 -20.43 -0.28
C THR A 363 2.87 -20.00 -0.84
N PRO A 364 2.66 -19.96 -2.16
CA PRO A 364 1.37 -19.59 -2.73
C PRO A 364 0.26 -20.33 -1.99
N ARG A 365 -0.59 -19.60 -1.26
CA ARG A 365 -1.65 -20.16 -0.41
C ARG A 365 -3.01 -19.72 -0.95
N TRP A 366 -3.32 -20.24 -2.12
CA TRP A 366 -4.54 -21.01 -2.39
C TRP A 366 -5.39 -21.35 -1.16
N TYR A 367 -6.26 -20.45 -0.70
CA TYR A 367 -7.29 -20.80 0.29
C TYR A 367 -8.66 -20.95 -0.38
N ILE A 368 -9.28 -22.12 -0.19
CA ILE A 368 -10.70 -22.41 -0.50
C ILE A 368 -11.46 -22.56 0.83
N ALA A 369 -12.72 -22.10 0.87
CA ALA A 369 -13.76 -22.80 1.63
C ALA A 369 -14.79 -23.41 0.64
N PRO A 370 -15.32 -24.62 0.89
CA PRO A 370 -16.22 -25.29 -0.04
C PRO A 370 -17.54 -24.52 -0.15
N ARG A 371 -17.97 -24.19 -1.37
CA ARG A 371 -19.38 -23.87 -1.59
C ARG A 371 -20.19 -25.14 -1.33
N GLN A 372 -21.08 -25.09 -0.34
CA GLN A 372 -22.22 -26.01 -0.31
C GLN A 372 -22.98 -25.84 -1.63
N THR A 373 -23.18 -26.95 -2.33
CA THR A 373 -24.04 -27.03 -3.51
C THR A 373 -25.44 -26.55 -3.12
N PRO A 374 -26.07 -25.60 -3.84
CA PRO A 374 -27.46 -25.27 -3.58
C PRO A 374 -28.31 -26.54 -3.79
N MET A 375 -29.02 -26.98 -2.75
CA MET A 375 -30.09 -27.95 -2.93
C MET A 375 -31.14 -27.33 -3.86
N ARG A 376 -31.46 -28.09 -4.90
CA ARG A 376 -32.50 -27.84 -5.88
C ARG A 376 -33.83 -27.50 -5.16
N PRO A 377 -34.48 -26.36 -5.43
CA PRO A 377 -35.86 -26.16 -5.02
C PRO A 377 -36.73 -27.19 -5.74
N THR A 378 -37.39 -28.06 -4.97
CA THR A 378 -38.56 -28.79 -5.45
C THR A 378 -39.66 -27.80 -5.80
N THR A 379 -40.20 -27.97 -7.00
CA THR A 379 -41.40 -27.30 -7.52
C THR A 379 -42.55 -27.39 -6.53
N PRO A 380 -43.40 -26.36 -6.50
CA PRO A 380 -44.83 -26.60 -6.48
C PRO A 380 -45.53 -26.01 -7.70
N THR A 381 -46.49 -26.79 -8.15
CA THR A 381 -47.41 -26.68 -9.26
C THR A 381 -48.23 -25.38 -9.31
N ASP A 382 -48.43 -24.89 -10.54
CA ASP A 382 -49.49 -24.06 -11.12
C ASP A 382 -50.35 -23.12 -10.23
N THR A 383 -50.48 -21.87 -10.67
CA THR A 383 -51.71 -21.45 -11.37
C THR A 383 -51.54 -20.18 -12.20
N ASN A 384 -52.10 -20.25 -13.41
CA ASN A 384 -52.35 -19.19 -14.37
C ASN A 384 -52.96 -17.92 -13.75
N ILE A 385 -52.64 -16.75 -14.33
CA ILE A 385 -53.59 -15.82 -14.97
C ILE A 385 -52.81 -14.70 -15.71
N VAL A 386 -53.20 -14.51 -16.97
CA VAL A 386 -52.95 -13.41 -17.92
C VAL A 386 -54.35 -13.08 -18.49
N PRO A 387 -54.71 -11.94 -19.13
CA PRO A 387 -53.99 -10.69 -19.47
C PRO A 387 -54.76 -9.37 -19.17
N ALA A 388 -54.14 -8.21 -19.42
CA ALA A 388 -54.71 -7.17 -20.32
C ALA A 388 -53.64 -6.16 -20.79
N ARG A 389 -53.76 -5.73 -22.05
CA ARG A 389 -52.75 -5.02 -22.86
C ARG A 389 -53.23 -3.62 -23.28
N ALA A 390 -52.26 -2.71 -23.42
CA ALA A 390 -52.16 -1.53 -24.32
C ALA A 390 -52.95 -0.24 -23.95
N PRO A 391 -52.56 0.96 -24.46
CA PRO A 391 -51.60 1.29 -25.54
C PRO A 391 -50.58 2.44 -25.28
N ARG A 392 -49.56 2.49 -26.14
CA ARG A 392 -48.72 3.68 -26.54
C ARG A 392 -49.25 4.20 -27.89
N PRO A 393 -48.74 5.29 -28.53
CA PRO A 393 -48.12 6.58 -28.12
C PRO A 393 -48.83 7.76 -28.87
N PRO A 394 -48.27 8.99 -29.04
CA PRO A 394 -47.38 9.21 -30.21
C PRO A 394 -46.21 10.21 -30.02
N LYS A 395 -45.26 10.11 -30.96
CA LYS A 395 -44.13 11.01 -31.24
C LYS A 395 -44.56 12.19 -32.12
N ALA A 396 -43.70 13.23 -32.11
CA ALA A 396 -43.39 14.26 -33.14
C ALA A 396 -43.62 15.68 -32.56
N SER A 397 -42.93 16.76 -32.92
CA SER A 397 -41.78 17.09 -33.77
C SER A 397 -41.57 18.60 -33.59
N SER A 398 -40.34 19.11 -33.72
CA SER A 398 -39.96 20.35 -34.44
C SER A 398 -38.90 21.21 -33.73
N ALA A 399 -37.77 21.39 -34.43
CA ALA A 399 -36.99 22.63 -34.48
C ALA A 399 -37.65 23.54 -35.57
N PRO A 400 -37.38 24.87 -35.73
CA PRO A 400 -36.02 25.41 -35.90
C PRO A 400 -35.75 26.91 -35.53
N SER A 401 -34.47 27.27 -35.62
CA SER A 401 -33.88 28.50 -36.22
C SER A 401 -33.81 29.88 -35.52
N SER A 402 -32.55 30.35 -35.45
CA SER A 402 -31.97 31.67 -35.82
C SER A 402 -32.05 32.93 -34.94
N ALA A 403 -30.85 33.32 -34.50
CA ALA A 403 -30.16 34.62 -34.65
C ALA A 403 -30.69 35.89 -33.95
N SER A 404 -29.84 36.51 -33.10
CA SER A 404 -29.33 37.89 -33.22
C SER A 404 -28.38 38.24 -32.05
N GLU A 405 -27.15 38.70 -32.36
CA GLU A 405 -26.33 39.62 -31.53
C GLU A 405 -26.78 41.09 -31.81
N PRO A 406 -26.22 42.20 -31.24
CA PRO A 406 -25.15 42.37 -30.23
C PRO A 406 -25.47 43.42 -29.13
N VAL A 407 -24.74 43.44 -28.00
CA VAL A 407 -24.33 44.67 -27.26
C VAL A 407 -23.06 44.35 -26.43
N GLN A 408 -22.02 45.17 -26.56
CA GLN A 408 -20.76 45.15 -25.81
C GLN A 408 -20.80 46.09 -24.59
N GLU A 409 -20.27 45.66 -23.43
CA GLU A 409 -19.40 46.40 -22.46
C GLU A 409 -19.19 45.58 -21.16
N PRO A 410 -18.19 45.87 -20.29
CA PRO A 410 -16.76 45.61 -20.38
C PRO A 410 -16.27 44.44 -19.48
N GLU A 411 -15.03 44.01 -19.68
CA GLU A 411 -14.39 42.81 -19.09
C GLU A 411 -14.29 42.78 -17.54
N PRO A 412 -14.73 41.69 -16.89
CA PRO A 412 -14.16 41.22 -15.64
C PRO A 412 -13.06 40.16 -15.90
N ALA A 413 -11.94 40.28 -15.18
CA ALA A 413 -10.81 39.36 -15.26
C ALA A 413 -11.25 37.89 -15.07
N ASN A 414 -11.09 37.10 -16.13
CA ASN A 414 -11.48 35.69 -16.19
C ASN A 414 -10.31 34.81 -15.71
N ILE A 415 -10.28 34.52 -14.41
CA ILE A 415 -9.45 33.43 -13.86
C ILE A 415 -10.23 32.13 -14.09
N LYS A 416 -9.87 31.39 -15.14
CA LYS A 416 -10.37 30.02 -15.32
C LYS A 416 -9.62 29.08 -14.38
N PRO A 417 -10.31 28.23 -13.59
CA PRO A 417 -9.66 27.15 -12.87
C PRO A 417 -9.07 26.16 -13.89
N TYR A 418 -7.78 25.86 -13.71
CA TYR A 418 -7.05 24.87 -14.49
C TYR A 418 -7.65 23.48 -14.22
N SER A 419 -8.20 22.84 -15.24
CA SER A 419 -8.72 21.46 -15.17
C SER A 419 -8.00 20.61 -16.22
N TYR A 420 -7.35 19.55 -15.77
CA TYR A 420 -6.35 18.75 -16.50
C TYR A 420 -6.91 17.80 -17.59
N LEU A 421 -8.17 17.95 -18.00
CA LEU A 421 -8.86 16.99 -18.87
C LEU A 421 -9.14 17.49 -20.29
N SER A 422 -8.27 18.29 -20.89
CA SER A 422 -8.43 18.72 -22.29
C SER A 422 -7.10 18.75 -23.04
N GLY A 423 -6.72 17.60 -23.61
CA GLY A 423 -5.53 17.47 -24.42
C GLY A 423 -5.53 16.21 -25.29
N ILE A 424 -6.48 16.08 -26.21
CA ILE A 424 -6.37 15.18 -27.36
C ILE A 424 -6.82 15.93 -28.61
N GLN A 425 -5.85 16.42 -29.39
CA GLN A 425 -5.90 16.39 -30.85
C GLN A 425 -4.47 16.39 -31.41
N PRO A 426 -4.24 15.77 -32.58
CA PRO A 426 -2.92 15.33 -33.02
C PRO A 426 -2.25 16.39 -33.91
N GLU A 427 -0.93 16.52 -33.79
CA GLU A 427 -0.11 17.14 -34.84
C GLU A 427 0.97 16.18 -35.33
N ALA A 428 1.21 16.34 -36.63
CA ALA A 428 1.77 15.38 -37.55
C ALA A 428 3.30 15.40 -37.62
N GLU A 429 3.79 14.40 -38.35
CA GLU A 429 5.16 14.08 -38.70
C GLU A 429 6.05 15.27 -39.11
N SER A 430 7.31 15.23 -38.66
CA SER A 430 8.45 15.64 -39.50
C SER A 430 9.73 14.86 -39.14
N VAL A 431 10.20 14.16 -40.17
CA VAL A 431 11.49 13.52 -40.46
C VAL A 431 12.65 14.56 -40.28
N GLU A 432 13.89 14.28 -39.84
CA GLU A 432 14.97 13.53 -40.51
C GLU A 432 16.30 13.57 -39.68
N SER A 433 17.07 12.47 -39.69
CA SER A 433 18.56 12.26 -39.67
C SER A 433 19.52 13.14 -38.81
N GLU A 434 20.66 12.70 -38.26
CA GLU A 434 21.79 11.98 -38.87
C GLU A 434 22.67 11.20 -37.85
N THR A 435 23.30 10.16 -38.39
CA THR A 435 24.37 9.31 -37.85
C THR A 435 25.72 9.99 -37.68
N THR A 436 26.50 9.64 -36.65
CA THR A 436 27.97 9.52 -36.79
C THR A 436 28.57 8.41 -35.91
N THR A 437 29.17 7.43 -36.58
CA THR A 437 30.12 6.42 -36.09
C THR A 437 31.46 7.03 -35.67
N ARG A 438 32.09 6.51 -34.61
CA ARG A 438 33.56 6.56 -34.50
C ARG A 438 34.19 5.32 -33.87
N VAL A 439 35.13 4.77 -34.62
CA VAL A 439 36.01 3.62 -34.37
C VAL A 439 37.15 4.03 -33.41
N GLY A 440 37.50 3.14 -32.48
CA GLY A 440 38.50 3.37 -31.42
C GLY A 440 39.97 3.16 -31.81
N PRO A 441 40.86 2.84 -30.84
CA PRO A 441 42.01 1.98 -31.11
C PRO A 441 42.24 0.85 -30.08
N LYS A 442 42.59 -0.31 -30.65
CA LYS A 442 43.01 -1.58 -30.03
C LYS A 442 44.27 -1.43 -29.16
N VAL A 443 44.29 -2.11 -28.01
CA VAL A 443 45.55 -2.49 -27.33
C VAL A 443 45.53 -4.00 -27.03
N LYS A 444 46.54 -4.70 -27.53
CA LYS A 444 46.82 -6.14 -27.30
C LYS A 444 47.50 -6.32 -25.95
N ARG A 445 47.08 -7.32 -25.15
CA ARG A 445 48.00 -8.07 -24.28
C ARG A 445 47.64 -9.55 -24.24
N THR A 446 48.66 -10.33 -24.56
CA THR A 446 48.77 -11.78 -24.62
C THR A 446 48.81 -12.37 -23.21
N GLY A 447 48.15 -13.49 -22.99
CA GLY A 447 48.26 -14.27 -21.76
C GLY A 447 47.51 -15.59 -21.92
N VAL A 448 48.26 -16.63 -22.28
CA VAL A 448 47.83 -18.01 -22.51
C VAL A 448 47.52 -18.69 -21.17
N ALA A 449 46.38 -19.38 -21.07
CA ALA A 449 46.15 -20.47 -20.13
C ALA A 449 45.17 -21.49 -20.71
N GLU A 450 45.46 -22.75 -20.44
CA GLU A 450 45.04 -23.98 -21.13
C GLU A 450 43.54 -24.30 -21.06
N GLU A 451 43.04 -24.88 -22.15
CA GLU A 451 41.70 -25.44 -22.30
C GLU A 451 41.54 -26.75 -21.50
N ARG A 452 40.48 -26.83 -20.68
CA ARG A 452 39.87 -28.11 -20.27
C ARG A 452 38.48 -28.20 -20.91
N PRO A 453 38.08 -29.37 -21.45
CA PRO A 453 36.82 -29.49 -22.18
C PRO A 453 35.62 -29.48 -21.22
N LEU A 454 34.70 -28.54 -21.43
CA LEU A 454 33.38 -28.53 -20.79
C LEU A 454 32.45 -29.47 -21.57
N LEU A 455 32.06 -30.56 -20.91
CA LEU A 455 30.92 -31.41 -21.28
C LEU A 455 29.65 -30.55 -21.34
N GLY A 456 28.88 -30.73 -22.42
CA GLY A 456 27.64 -30.02 -22.66
C GLY A 456 26.63 -30.16 -21.52
N HIS A 457 26.19 -29.03 -20.99
CA HIS A 457 24.97 -28.93 -20.22
C HIS A 457 23.82 -28.67 -21.19
N GLN A 458 22.95 -29.68 -21.36
CA GLN A 458 21.60 -29.44 -21.84
C GLN A 458 20.86 -28.57 -20.82
N PRO A 459 19.90 -27.73 -21.25
CA PRO A 459 19.04 -26.99 -20.32
C PRO A 459 18.21 -28.01 -19.52
N ILE A 460 18.39 -28.03 -18.21
CA ILE A 460 17.50 -28.74 -17.30
C ILE A 460 16.19 -27.95 -17.30
N GLU A 461 15.19 -28.44 -18.03
CA GLU A 461 13.79 -28.08 -17.78
C GLU A 461 13.49 -28.41 -16.32
N ALA A 462 13.25 -27.38 -15.52
CA ALA A 462 12.82 -27.56 -14.15
C ALA A 462 11.47 -28.29 -14.17
N PRO A 463 11.29 -29.38 -13.41
CA PRO A 463 9.98 -30.00 -13.29
C PRO A 463 8.99 -28.96 -12.70
N PRO A 464 7.72 -28.96 -13.15
CA PRO A 464 6.72 -28.08 -12.59
C PRO A 464 6.60 -28.35 -11.08
N PRO A 465 6.42 -27.32 -10.24
CA PRO A 465 6.22 -27.52 -8.81
C PRO A 465 4.96 -28.36 -8.59
N GLU A 466 5.14 -29.54 -8.00
CA GLU A 466 4.06 -30.44 -7.62
C GLU A 466 3.15 -29.80 -6.57
N GLY A 467 1.86 -29.80 -6.86
CA GLY A 467 0.78 -29.91 -5.89
C GLY A 467 0.40 -28.64 -5.12
N SER A 468 -0.49 -27.85 -5.71
CA SER A 468 -1.42 -27.04 -4.91
C SER A 468 -2.82 -27.00 -5.51
N ASP A 469 -3.75 -27.66 -4.83
CA ASP A 469 -5.17 -27.78 -5.20
C ASP A 469 -6.00 -26.59 -4.67
N ALA A 470 -5.71 -25.35 -5.09
CA ALA A 470 -6.81 -24.39 -5.22
C ALA A 470 -7.25 -24.27 -6.68
N PRO A 471 -8.55 -24.04 -6.91
CA PRO A 471 -8.99 -23.58 -8.21
C PRO A 471 -8.29 -22.25 -8.45
N ALA A 472 -7.40 -22.19 -9.44
CA ALA A 472 -6.96 -20.92 -10.00
C ALA A 472 -8.21 -20.08 -10.33
N LEU A 473 -8.12 -18.77 -10.16
CA LEU A 473 -9.20 -17.86 -10.53
C LEU A 473 -9.54 -18.12 -12.00
N ARG A 474 -10.71 -18.74 -12.22
CA ARG A 474 -11.14 -19.08 -13.57
C ARG A 474 -11.82 -17.86 -14.16
N ILE A 475 -11.23 -17.33 -15.22
CA ILE A 475 -11.85 -16.31 -16.06
C ILE A 475 -12.79 -17.05 -17.02
N PRO A 476 -14.12 -16.99 -16.81
CA PRO A 476 -15.05 -17.90 -17.51
C PRO A 476 -15.32 -17.46 -18.95
N TYR A 477 -14.86 -16.29 -19.34
CA TYR A 477 -15.06 -15.68 -20.65
C TYR A 477 -13.72 -15.36 -21.31
N PRO A 478 -13.68 -15.35 -22.65
CA PRO A 478 -12.53 -14.82 -23.36
C PRO A 478 -12.37 -13.32 -23.09
N VAL A 479 -11.13 -12.87 -22.93
CA VAL A 479 -10.78 -11.46 -22.81
C VAL A 479 -10.68 -10.81 -24.18
N ARG A 480 -10.86 -9.48 -24.23
CA ARG A 480 -10.66 -8.72 -25.47
C ARG A 480 -9.19 -8.76 -25.85
N LYS A 481 -8.90 -8.62 -27.15
CA LYS A 481 -7.52 -8.62 -27.66
C LYS A 481 -6.63 -7.61 -26.95
N TRP A 482 -7.10 -6.38 -26.74
CA TRP A 482 -6.34 -5.35 -26.01
C TRP A 482 -6.03 -5.74 -24.56
N ASP A 483 -6.99 -6.33 -23.84
CA ASP A 483 -6.77 -6.79 -22.46
C ASP A 483 -5.77 -7.93 -22.41
N TYR A 484 -5.85 -8.85 -23.39
CA TYR A 484 -4.87 -9.91 -23.57
C TYR A 484 -3.48 -9.35 -23.82
N GLU A 485 -3.31 -8.37 -24.71
CA GLU A 485 -2.01 -7.72 -24.98
C GLU A 485 -1.43 -7.05 -23.72
N VAL A 486 -2.28 -6.47 -22.87
CA VAL A 486 -1.86 -5.94 -21.56
C VAL A 486 -1.34 -7.07 -20.67
N PHE A 487 -2.11 -8.15 -20.48
CA PHE A 487 -1.67 -9.28 -19.66
C PHE A 487 -0.46 -10.00 -20.25
N GLU A 488 -0.36 -10.13 -21.57
CA GLU A 488 0.80 -10.67 -22.29
C GLU A 488 2.06 -9.86 -21.95
N LYS A 489 2.02 -8.53 -22.03
CA LYS A 489 3.15 -7.69 -21.62
C LYS A 489 3.45 -7.74 -20.12
N ILE A 490 2.46 -8.04 -19.27
CA ILE A 490 2.66 -8.21 -17.83
C ILE A 490 3.37 -9.53 -17.55
N PHE A 491 2.86 -10.65 -18.08
CA PHE A 491 3.35 -12.01 -17.80
C PHE A 491 4.58 -12.40 -18.64
N ASP A 492 4.69 -11.92 -19.88
CA ASP A 492 5.82 -12.17 -20.76
C ASP A 492 6.68 -10.91 -20.89
N LEU A 493 7.75 -10.87 -20.10
CA LEU A 493 8.70 -9.75 -20.10
C LEU A 493 9.54 -9.66 -21.40
N SER A 494 9.50 -10.69 -22.26
CA SER A 494 10.17 -10.64 -23.57
C SER A 494 9.38 -9.82 -24.60
N VAL A 495 8.08 -9.64 -24.36
CA VAL A 495 7.22 -8.85 -25.23
C VAL A 495 7.55 -7.36 -25.05
N LYS A 496 7.98 -6.75 -26.17
CA LYS A 496 8.37 -5.36 -26.22
C LYS A 496 7.16 -4.44 -26.03
N GLY A 497 7.41 -3.28 -25.44
CA GLY A 497 6.44 -2.22 -25.24
C GLY A 497 6.19 -1.93 -23.77
N THR A 498 5.53 -0.80 -23.56
CA THR A 498 5.13 -0.31 -22.25
C THR A 498 3.69 -0.71 -21.97
N VAL A 499 3.36 -0.80 -20.69
CA VAL A 499 1.99 -1.03 -20.22
C VAL A 499 1.61 0.18 -19.39
N LYS A 500 0.61 0.96 -19.82
CA LYS A 500 0.10 2.00 -18.94
C LYS A 500 -0.59 1.32 -17.76
N GLN A 501 -0.31 1.78 -16.55
CA GLN A 501 -0.89 1.26 -15.33
C GLN A 501 -2.42 1.37 -15.37
N LEU A 502 -2.95 2.44 -15.97
CA LEU A 502 -4.39 2.57 -16.16
C LEU A 502 -4.96 1.47 -17.06
N ASP A 503 -4.24 1.09 -18.13
CA ASP A 503 -4.64 -0.03 -19.00
C ASP A 503 -4.61 -1.36 -18.23
N PHE A 504 -3.61 -1.56 -17.36
CA PHE A 504 -3.55 -2.70 -16.45
C PHE A 504 -4.74 -2.75 -15.48
N ILE A 505 -5.05 -1.64 -14.81
CA ILE A 505 -6.19 -1.54 -13.88
C ILE A 505 -7.51 -1.78 -14.63
N GLN A 506 -7.66 -1.25 -15.84
CA GLN A 506 -8.84 -1.50 -16.67
C GLN A 506 -8.95 -2.96 -17.11
N ALA A 507 -7.83 -3.60 -17.49
CA ALA A 507 -7.80 -5.01 -17.88
C ALA A 507 -8.15 -5.91 -16.69
N MET A 508 -7.61 -5.62 -15.50
CA MET A 508 -8.01 -6.24 -14.23
C MET A 508 -9.51 -6.06 -13.97
N GLY A 509 -10.02 -4.86 -14.20
CA GLY A 509 -11.45 -4.53 -14.15
C GLY A 509 -12.33 -5.47 -14.99
N ARG A 510 -11.90 -5.70 -16.23
CA ARG A 510 -12.62 -6.52 -17.22
C ARG A 510 -12.57 -8.02 -16.95
N ILE A 511 -11.62 -8.50 -16.14
CA ILE A 511 -11.58 -9.90 -15.68
C ILE A 511 -12.30 -10.11 -14.34
N GLY A 512 -13.08 -9.11 -13.91
CA GLY A 512 -13.98 -9.19 -12.78
C GLY A 512 -13.43 -8.64 -11.48
N PHE A 513 -12.24 -8.02 -11.48
CA PHE A 513 -11.82 -7.25 -10.32
C PHE A 513 -12.59 -5.93 -10.30
N SER A 514 -13.00 -5.45 -9.13
CA SER A 514 -13.62 -4.13 -8.99
C SER A 514 -12.66 -3.18 -8.27
N LEU A 515 -12.28 -2.09 -8.93
CA LEU A 515 -11.52 -1.01 -8.31
C LEU A 515 -12.41 -0.36 -7.24
N GLN A 516 -11.97 -0.40 -5.99
CA GLN A 516 -12.78 0.08 -4.87
C GLN A 516 -12.55 1.57 -4.60
N GLN A 517 -11.30 1.96 -4.38
CA GLN A 517 -10.91 3.36 -4.19
C GLN A 517 -9.41 3.53 -4.46
N ALA A 518 -9.02 4.75 -4.84
CA ALA A 518 -7.65 5.22 -4.76
C ALA A 518 -7.55 6.21 -3.60
N ALA A 519 -6.78 5.89 -2.57
CA ALA A 519 -6.48 6.80 -1.46
C ALA A 519 -5.01 7.23 -1.58
N GLY A 520 -4.82 8.48 -1.98
CA GLY A 520 -3.50 8.99 -2.38
C GLY A 520 -2.91 8.14 -3.49
N SER A 521 -1.71 7.61 -3.26
CA SER A 521 -1.05 6.74 -4.23
C SER A 521 -1.53 5.30 -4.17
N ARG A 522 -2.27 4.86 -3.15
CA ARG A 522 -2.67 3.46 -3.04
C ARG A 522 -3.96 3.20 -3.79
N PHE A 523 -4.04 2.05 -4.45
CA PHE A 523 -5.27 1.54 -5.03
C PHE A 523 -5.51 0.10 -4.59
N THR A 524 -6.78 -0.26 -4.42
CA THR A 524 -7.19 -1.62 -4.10
C THR A 524 -8.24 -2.10 -5.07
N MET A 525 -8.07 -3.33 -5.58
CA MET A 525 -9.04 -4.00 -6.44
C MET A 525 -9.55 -5.28 -5.77
N GLU A 526 -10.86 -5.37 -5.61
CA GLU A 526 -11.52 -6.55 -5.07
C GLU A 526 -11.68 -7.64 -6.14
N PRO A 527 -11.23 -8.87 -5.90
CA PRO A 527 -11.41 -9.98 -6.83
C PRO A 527 -12.85 -10.52 -6.80
N PRO A 528 -13.32 -11.21 -7.86
CA PRO A 528 -14.70 -11.68 -7.95
C PRO A 528 -15.06 -12.89 -7.06
N GLN A 529 -14.12 -13.47 -6.30
CA GLN A 529 -14.28 -14.84 -5.75
C GLN A 529 -13.63 -15.09 -4.36
N GLY A 530 -13.73 -14.16 -3.41
CA GLY A 530 -13.23 -14.40 -2.04
C GLY A 530 -11.70 -14.60 -1.95
N TYR A 531 -10.98 -14.23 -3.02
CA TYR A 531 -9.54 -14.10 -3.01
C TYR A 531 -9.13 -12.87 -2.21
N GLN A 532 -7.85 -12.77 -1.87
CA GLN A 532 -7.32 -11.57 -1.24
C GLN A 532 -7.44 -10.37 -2.18
N PRO A 533 -7.68 -9.16 -1.65
CA PRO A 533 -7.69 -7.93 -2.44
C PRO A 533 -6.33 -7.66 -3.12
N PHE A 534 -6.36 -7.17 -4.37
CA PHE A 534 -5.16 -6.71 -5.06
C PHE A 534 -4.87 -5.26 -4.66
N LYS A 535 -3.93 -5.06 -3.74
CA LYS A 535 -3.46 -3.71 -3.35
C LYS A 535 -2.23 -3.30 -4.14
N GLY A 536 -2.09 -2.05 -4.56
CA GLY A 536 -0.86 -1.55 -5.20
C GLY A 536 -0.74 -0.04 -5.07
N HIS A 537 0.40 0.50 -5.47
CA HIS A 537 0.60 1.95 -5.59
C HIS A 537 0.30 2.41 -7.01
N LEU A 538 -0.09 3.65 -7.24
CA LEU A 538 -0.17 4.35 -8.53
C LEU A 538 1.22 4.91 -8.85
N LEU A 539 1.51 5.08 -10.14
CA LEU A 539 2.73 5.75 -10.58
C LEU A 539 2.54 7.25 -10.40
N HIS A 540 3.52 7.88 -9.77
CA HIS A 540 3.63 9.33 -9.61
C HIS A 540 4.38 9.93 -10.81
N ASN A 541 4.11 11.19 -11.12
CA ASN A 541 4.85 12.01 -12.11
C ASN A 541 4.47 11.86 -13.59
N GLY A 542 3.22 11.49 -13.91
CA GLY A 542 2.70 11.56 -15.29
C GLY A 542 3.19 10.46 -16.24
N ASP A 543 4.30 9.78 -15.91
CA ASP A 543 4.67 8.51 -16.53
C ASP A 543 3.83 7.38 -15.93
N PHE A 544 2.65 7.19 -16.51
CA PHE A 544 1.77 6.08 -16.16
C PHE A 544 2.27 4.74 -16.68
N GLU A 545 3.49 4.63 -17.20
CA GLU A 545 4.03 3.41 -17.79
C GLU A 545 4.72 2.51 -16.76
N MET A 546 4.27 1.26 -16.68
CA MET A 546 4.85 0.25 -15.79
C MET A 546 6.20 -0.21 -16.32
N ASN A 547 7.27 0.07 -15.57
CA ASN A 547 8.59 -0.47 -15.82
C ASN A 547 8.62 -2.02 -15.72
N VAL A 548 9.70 -2.64 -16.19
CA VAL A 548 9.84 -4.11 -16.23
C VAL A 548 9.70 -4.75 -14.85
N ALA A 549 10.26 -4.13 -13.82
CA ALA A 549 10.24 -4.67 -12.46
C ALA A 549 8.83 -4.65 -11.86
N ARG A 550 8.05 -3.60 -12.12
CA ARG A 550 6.65 -3.48 -11.71
C ARG A 550 5.75 -4.45 -12.45
N ARG A 551 5.94 -4.61 -13.77
CA ARG A 551 5.26 -5.66 -14.55
C ARG A 551 5.55 -7.05 -13.97
N ARG A 552 6.82 -7.33 -13.64
CA ARG A 552 7.24 -8.58 -12.98
C ARG A 552 6.58 -8.75 -11.61
N SER A 553 6.50 -7.69 -10.81
CA SER A 553 5.82 -7.71 -9.50
C SER A 553 4.33 -8.04 -9.64
N CYS A 554 3.63 -7.35 -10.55
CA CYS A 554 2.22 -7.61 -10.86
C CYS A 554 2.02 -9.05 -11.36
N ALA A 555 2.80 -9.51 -12.34
CA ALA A 555 2.72 -10.88 -12.87
C ALA A 555 2.95 -11.93 -11.79
N LYS A 556 3.95 -11.70 -10.94
CA LYS A 556 4.26 -12.57 -9.81
C LYS A 556 3.08 -12.64 -8.84
N ARG A 557 2.50 -11.52 -8.43
CA ARG A 557 1.35 -11.48 -7.52
C ARG A 557 0.10 -12.09 -8.14
N LEU A 558 -0.17 -11.82 -9.41
CA LEU A 558 -1.29 -12.43 -10.13
C LEU A 558 -1.16 -13.96 -10.20
N THR A 559 0.07 -14.45 -10.40
CA THR A 559 0.37 -15.89 -10.36
C THR A 559 0.22 -16.45 -8.93
N GLU A 560 0.85 -15.83 -7.95
CA GLU A 560 0.98 -16.35 -6.57
C GLU A 560 -0.34 -16.27 -5.79
N ASP A 561 -1.09 -15.18 -5.94
CA ASP A 561 -2.30 -14.91 -5.14
C ASP A 561 -3.58 -15.40 -5.84
N TYR A 562 -3.60 -15.49 -7.19
CA TYR A 562 -4.83 -15.75 -7.97
C TYR A 562 -4.71 -16.87 -9.00
N GLY A 563 -3.51 -17.35 -9.32
CA GLY A 563 -3.32 -18.43 -10.31
C GLY A 563 -3.54 -18.00 -11.73
N LEU A 564 -3.44 -16.70 -11.94
CA LEU A 564 -3.47 -16.13 -13.24
C LEU A 564 -2.07 -16.23 -13.83
N THR A 565 -1.99 -16.93 -14.95
CA THR A 565 -0.83 -16.94 -15.85
C THR A 565 -1.32 -16.45 -17.20
N LEU A 566 -0.43 -16.21 -18.16
CA LEU A 566 -0.87 -15.83 -19.51
C LEU A 566 -1.84 -16.86 -20.11
N ALA A 567 -1.66 -18.15 -19.82
CA ALA A 567 -2.55 -19.23 -20.28
C ALA A 567 -3.96 -19.18 -19.67
N SER A 568 -4.15 -18.43 -18.57
CA SER A 568 -5.46 -18.21 -17.95
C SER A 568 -6.36 -17.30 -18.80
N PHE A 569 -5.79 -16.58 -19.78
CA PHE A 569 -6.51 -15.66 -20.65
C PHE A 569 -6.68 -16.26 -22.04
N ARG A 570 -7.91 -16.36 -22.53
CA ARG A 570 -8.21 -16.74 -23.92
C ARG A 570 -8.69 -15.51 -24.67
N THR A 571 -8.21 -15.26 -25.88
CA THR A 571 -8.72 -14.18 -26.72
C THR A 571 -10.06 -14.56 -27.35
N SER A 572 -11.00 -13.62 -27.44
CA SER A 572 -12.21 -13.83 -28.24
C SER A 572 -11.84 -14.01 -29.72
N PRO A 573 -12.44 -14.97 -30.45
CA PRO A 573 -12.30 -15.04 -31.90
C PRO A 573 -12.84 -13.72 -32.48
N SER A 574 -11.97 -13.04 -33.24
CA SER A 574 -12.22 -11.73 -33.86
C SER A 574 -13.30 -11.79 -34.93
#